data_AF-A0A2T4V7C4-F1
#
_entry.id   AF-A0A2T4V7C4-F1
#
_cell.length_a   1.000
_cell.length_b   1.000
_cell.length_c   1.000
_cell.angle_alpha   90.00
_cell.angle_beta   90.00
_cell.angle_gamma   90.00
#
_symmetry.space_group_name_H-M   'P 1'
#
loop_
_entity.id
_entity.type
_entity.pdbx_description
1 polymer ?
#
loop_
_entity_poly.entity_id
_entity_poly.type
_entity_poly.pdbx_seq_one_letter_code
_entity_poly.pdbx_strand_id
1 'polypeptide(L)'
;MTTAGAPVTAGLAVQNCLPLTVSSVRASGDDGNVPGNVLDDRLDTRWSSLGKGSSIDLDLGSARSISGAAIAWHLGDQRTNAFTLSVSSDGSAFTQVYSGQSSMTLAAQTTAFPARDARYLRITVNGNTLNDWASIAEARVCGSDPGSGTGASVVWRGDFETGNRSQWSETEMVNADRLQVVSSPTRQGSYALKATVRQGDNPINGSGNRNELLRMTHEPEGSEYYYKWSTEFASDFPSANTWQLFTQWHHEGLNGSPPVEFYVRGERIYLRVGGQDTGDVWSTPLVRGQWLDFIFHVKWSSNARVGFVELYYNGQLVLPKKYVATMYPGALNYLKIGLYRDAAVGPVGVVYHDGWTMARDLQDVLNPTSR
;
A
#
# COMPACT_ATOMS: atom_id res chain seq x y z
N MET A 1 -39.98 -35.96 -28.19
CA MET A 1 -38.82 -36.09 -27.27
C MET A 1 -37.92 -34.90 -27.51
N THR A 2 -38.06 -33.86 -26.69
CA THR A 2 -37.15 -32.72 -26.67
C THR A 2 -35.94 -33.10 -25.84
N THR A 3 -34.78 -33.13 -26.48
CA THR A 3 -33.48 -33.32 -25.81
C THR A 3 -33.23 -32.11 -24.91
N ALA A 4 -33.23 -32.34 -23.60
CA ALA A 4 -32.76 -31.37 -22.63
C ALA A 4 -31.28 -31.09 -22.92
N GLY A 5 -30.96 -29.84 -23.25
CA GLY A 5 -29.57 -29.38 -23.33
C GLY A 5 -28.91 -29.57 -21.97
N ALA A 6 -27.68 -30.10 -21.96
CA ALA A 6 -26.85 -30.15 -20.77
C ALA A 6 -26.78 -28.75 -20.14
N PRO A 7 -26.84 -28.62 -18.81
CA PRO A 7 -26.67 -27.34 -18.16
C PRO A 7 -25.29 -26.80 -18.54
N VAL A 8 -25.28 -25.60 -19.12
CA VAL A 8 -24.05 -24.83 -19.32
C VAL A 8 -23.48 -24.60 -17.93
N THR A 9 -22.38 -25.28 -17.60
CA THR A 9 -21.63 -25.06 -16.37
C THR A 9 -21.29 -23.57 -16.34
N ALA A 10 -21.74 -22.86 -15.30
CA ALA A 10 -21.35 -21.48 -15.10
C ALA A 10 -19.82 -21.43 -15.03
N GLY A 11 -19.18 -20.69 -15.94
CA GLY A 11 -17.73 -20.51 -15.93
C GLY A 11 -17.25 -19.92 -14.61
N LEU A 12 -15.95 -20.05 -14.33
CA LEU A 12 -15.36 -19.61 -13.08
C LEU A 12 -15.63 -18.10 -12.82
N ALA A 13 -16.44 -17.80 -11.80
CA ALA A 13 -16.60 -16.44 -11.33
C ALA A 13 -15.38 -16.03 -10.50
N VAL A 14 -14.64 -15.03 -10.95
CA VAL A 14 -13.46 -14.50 -10.25
C VAL A 14 -13.70 -13.05 -9.82
N GLN A 15 -13.38 -12.73 -8.58
CA GLN A 15 -13.42 -11.37 -8.04
C GLN A 15 -12.00 -10.84 -7.82
N ASN A 16 -11.82 -9.52 -7.97
CA ASN A 16 -10.55 -8.83 -7.70
C ASN A 16 -9.35 -9.36 -8.49
N CYS A 17 -9.58 -9.86 -9.71
CA CYS A 17 -8.55 -10.41 -10.60
C CYS A 17 -8.82 -9.90 -12.00
N LEU A 18 -7.78 -9.39 -12.67
CA LEU A 18 -7.79 -9.27 -14.12
C LEU A 18 -7.11 -10.51 -14.71
N PRO A 19 -7.85 -11.48 -15.28
CA PRO A 19 -7.24 -12.72 -15.73
C PRO A 19 -6.29 -12.48 -16.91
N LEU A 20 -5.05 -12.96 -16.78
CA LEU A 20 -4.10 -13.04 -17.88
C LEU A 20 -4.29 -14.35 -18.65
N THR A 21 -4.10 -14.29 -19.96
CA THR A 21 -4.14 -15.49 -20.81
C THR A 21 -2.93 -16.38 -20.53
N VAL A 22 -3.20 -17.60 -20.08
CA VAL A 22 -2.18 -18.65 -19.91
C VAL A 22 -2.01 -19.38 -21.24
N SER A 23 -0.78 -19.44 -21.74
CA SER A 23 -0.43 -20.09 -23.00
C SER A 23 -0.21 -21.60 -22.85
N SER A 24 0.33 -22.04 -21.72
CA SER A 24 0.50 -23.46 -21.43
C SER A 24 0.61 -23.73 -19.93
N VAL A 25 0.42 -24.98 -19.53
CA VAL A 25 0.50 -25.44 -18.14
C VAL A 25 1.35 -26.70 -18.07
N ARG A 26 2.18 -26.81 -17.04
CA ARG A 26 2.90 -28.05 -16.70
C ARG A 26 2.85 -28.26 -15.19
N ALA A 27 2.93 -29.51 -14.73
CA ALA A 27 2.94 -29.83 -13.31
C ALA A 27 4.08 -30.79 -12.96
N SER A 28 4.33 -30.94 -11.66
CA SER A 28 5.28 -31.92 -11.12
C SER A 28 4.86 -33.38 -11.36
N GLY A 29 3.58 -33.61 -11.66
CA GLY A 29 2.99 -34.90 -12.01
C GLY A 29 1.47 -34.83 -12.01
N ASP A 30 0.80 -35.96 -12.25
CA ASP A 30 -0.65 -36.10 -12.15
C ASP A 30 -1.08 -37.55 -11.85
N ASP A 31 -2.34 -37.76 -11.48
CA ASP A 31 -2.97 -39.07 -11.25
C ASP A 31 -3.97 -39.47 -12.37
N GLY A 32 -3.82 -38.89 -13.56
CA GLY A 32 -4.82 -38.93 -14.64
C GLY A 32 -5.75 -37.71 -14.64
N ASN A 33 -5.80 -36.94 -13.55
CA ASN A 33 -6.39 -35.60 -13.52
C ASN A 33 -5.33 -34.59 -13.97
N VAL A 34 -5.26 -34.37 -15.28
CA VAL A 34 -4.14 -33.69 -15.95
C VAL A 34 -4.06 -32.18 -15.66
N PRO A 35 -2.88 -31.55 -15.81
CA PRO A 35 -2.69 -30.12 -15.52
C PRO A 35 -3.60 -29.18 -16.31
N GLY A 36 -4.00 -29.55 -17.53
CA GLY A 36 -4.86 -28.72 -18.38
C GLY A 36 -6.25 -28.47 -17.81
N ASN A 37 -6.71 -29.31 -16.90
CA ASN A 37 -8.03 -29.18 -16.26
C ASN A 37 -8.15 -27.91 -15.39
N VAL A 38 -7.04 -27.25 -15.02
CA VAL A 38 -7.12 -26.01 -14.21
C VAL A 38 -7.52 -24.76 -15.02
N LEU A 39 -7.73 -24.90 -16.33
CA LEU A 39 -8.02 -23.82 -17.28
C LEU A 39 -9.25 -24.12 -18.16
N ASP A 40 -10.05 -25.14 -17.84
CA ASP A 40 -11.15 -25.60 -18.71
C ASP A 40 -12.51 -24.94 -18.40
N ASP A 41 -12.54 -24.01 -17.44
CA ASP A 41 -13.73 -23.34 -16.90
C ASP A 41 -14.73 -24.30 -16.24
N ARG A 42 -14.27 -25.44 -15.70
CA ARG A 42 -15.11 -26.45 -15.07
C ARG A 42 -14.68 -26.78 -13.65
N LEU A 43 -15.56 -26.45 -12.69
CA LEU A 43 -15.35 -26.80 -11.28
C LEU A 43 -15.53 -28.29 -10.96
N ASP A 44 -15.98 -29.11 -11.91
CA ASP A 44 -16.17 -30.56 -11.76
C ASP A 44 -14.97 -31.39 -12.26
N THR A 45 -14.02 -30.77 -12.94
CA THR A 45 -12.71 -31.34 -13.28
C THR A 45 -11.65 -30.79 -12.31
N ARG A 46 -10.43 -31.35 -12.37
CA ARG A 46 -9.30 -30.87 -11.55
C ARG A 46 -7.98 -31.30 -12.15
N TRP A 47 -6.89 -30.66 -11.74
CA TRP A 47 -5.58 -31.29 -11.69
C TRP A 47 -5.40 -31.97 -10.33
N SER A 48 -4.70 -33.11 -10.26
CA SER A 48 -4.33 -33.72 -8.98
C SER A 48 -3.00 -34.46 -9.00
N SER A 49 -2.21 -34.29 -7.94
CA SER A 49 -0.94 -34.98 -7.74
C SER A 49 -0.69 -35.25 -6.26
N LEU A 50 -0.23 -36.46 -5.92
CA LEU A 50 0.01 -36.86 -4.54
C LEU A 50 1.40 -36.41 -4.08
N GLY A 51 1.45 -35.74 -2.92
CA GLY A 51 2.69 -35.38 -2.24
C GLY A 51 2.77 -33.89 -1.91
N LYS A 52 3.31 -33.56 -0.73
CA LYS A 52 3.63 -32.18 -0.36
C LYS A 52 4.72 -31.65 -1.28
N GLY A 53 4.55 -30.42 -1.75
CA GLY A 53 5.46 -29.82 -2.72
C GLY A 53 5.05 -30.07 -4.17
N SER A 54 3.96 -30.80 -4.42
CA SER A 54 3.38 -30.90 -5.76
C SER A 54 3.01 -29.51 -6.28
N SER A 55 3.41 -29.23 -7.51
CA SER A 55 3.37 -27.88 -8.08
C SER A 55 2.83 -27.87 -9.50
N ILE A 56 2.19 -26.77 -9.87
CA ILE A 56 1.74 -26.48 -11.22
C ILE A 56 2.25 -25.10 -11.66
N ASP A 57 2.80 -25.02 -12.86
CA ASP A 57 3.33 -23.82 -13.49
C ASP A 57 2.38 -23.38 -14.59
N LEU A 58 1.92 -22.13 -14.52
CA LEU A 58 1.14 -21.46 -15.55
C LEU A 58 2.08 -20.54 -16.34
N ASP A 59 2.28 -20.84 -17.62
CA ASP A 59 3.12 -20.07 -18.54
C ASP A 59 2.28 -19.07 -19.34
N LEU A 60 2.57 -17.77 -19.20
CA LEU A 60 1.89 -16.69 -19.94
C LEU A 60 2.41 -16.51 -21.37
N GLY A 61 3.40 -17.29 -21.80
CA GLY A 61 4.07 -17.24 -23.10
C GLY A 61 5.10 -16.11 -23.24
N SER A 62 4.94 -15.03 -22.47
CA SER A 62 5.88 -13.90 -22.39
C SER A 62 5.75 -13.20 -21.04
N ALA A 63 6.71 -12.33 -20.70
CA ALA A 63 6.66 -11.57 -19.46
C ALA A 63 5.41 -10.66 -19.41
N ARG A 64 4.76 -10.64 -18.25
CA ARG A 64 3.61 -9.81 -17.90
C ARG A 64 3.73 -9.36 -16.45
N SER A 65 3.05 -8.28 -16.09
CA SER A 65 2.90 -7.86 -14.70
C SER A 65 1.88 -8.76 -14.01
N ILE A 66 2.36 -9.66 -13.14
CA ILE A 66 1.55 -10.59 -12.36
C ILE A 66 1.35 -10.00 -10.97
N SER A 67 0.10 -9.91 -10.50
CA SER A 67 -0.28 -9.30 -9.21
C SER A 67 -1.08 -10.25 -8.30
N GLY A 68 -1.38 -11.47 -8.75
CA GLY A 68 -2.11 -12.42 -7.93
C GLY A 68 -2.41 -13.73 -8.63
N ALA A 69 -3.15 -14.57 -7.92
CA ALA A 69 -3.72 -15.80 -8.43
C ALA A 69 -5.13 -16.00 -7.87
N ALA A 70 -6.09 -16.34 -8.71
CA ALA A 70 -7.39 -16.82 -8.28
C ALA A 70 -7.44 -18.34 -8.39
N ILE A 71 -7.74 -19.03 -7.29
CA ILE A 71 -7.68 -20.49 -7.21
C ILE A 71 -8.98 -21.02 -6.62
N ALA A 72 -9.63 -21.95 -7.33
CA ALA A 72 -10.70 -22.78 -6.79
C ALA A 72 -10.13 -24.18 -6.47
N TRP A 73 -10.29 -24.59 -5.22
CA TRP A 73 -9.72 -25.85 -4.73
C TRP A 73 -10.71 -26.99 -4.84
N HIS A 74 -10.24 -28.17 -5.28
CA HIS A 74 -11.10 -29.36 -5.27
C HIS A 74 -11.40 -29.77 -3.83
N LEU A 75 -12.69 -29.90 -3.50
CA LEU A 75 -13.23 -30.08 -2.15
C LEU A 75 -12.88 -28.93 -1.20
N GLY A 76 -12.76 -27.70 -1.72
CA GLY A 76 -12.38 -26.52 -0.93
C GLY A 76 -13.34 -26.18 0.22
N ASP A 77 -14.58 -26.65 0.19
CA ASP A 77 -15.56 -26.56 1.29
C ASP A 77 -15.39 -27.63 2.38
N GLN A 78 -14.55 -28.65 2.15
CA GLN A 78 -14.30 -29.76 3.08
C GLN A 78 -12.87 -29.75 3.65
N ARG A 79 -11.94 -29.07 2.98
CA ARG A 79 -10.53 -29.00 3.38
C ARG A 79 -9.89 -27.66 3.01
N THR A 80 -8.92 -27.23 3.80
CA THR A 80 -8.04 -26.12 3.43
C THR A 80 -6.69 -26.64 2.95
N ASN A 81 -6.10 -25.94 1.98
CA ASN A 81 -4.81 -26.29 1.38
C ASN A 81 -3.75 -25.31 1.86
N ALA A 82 -2.61 -25.79 2.33
CA ALA A 82 -1.43 -24.95 2.54
C ALA A 82 -0.71 -24.79 1.20
N PHE A 83 -0.41 -23.57 0.77
CA PHE A 83 0.21 -23.35 -0.53
C PHE A 83 1.15 -22.15 -0.56
N THR A 84 2.02 -22.14 -1.56
CA THR A 84 2.87 -20.99 -1.91
C THR A 84 2.64 -20.58 -3.35
N LEU A 85 2.81 -19.29 -3.61
CA LEU A 85 2.88 -18.73 -4.96
C LEU A 85 4.29 -18.24 -5.21
N SER A 86 4.85 -18.59 -6.36
CA SER A 86 6.15 -18.13 -6.81
C SER A 86 6.10 -17.68 -8.25
N VAL A 87 6.93 -16.72 -8.64
CA VAL A 87 7.01 -16.23 -10.02
C VAL A 87 8.40 -16.48 -10.61
N SER A 88 8.48 -16.60 -11.93
CA SER A 88 9.75 -16.78 -12.65
C SER A 88 9.72 -16.14 -14.03
N SER A 89 10.86 -15.62 -14.48
CA SER A 89 11.05 -15.14 -15.86
C SER A 89 11.52 -16.24 -16.81
N ASP A 90 12.25 -17.24 -16.30
CA ASP A 90 12.92 -18.29 -17.09
C ASP A 90 12.29 -19.69 -16.93
N GLY A 91 11.38 -19.85 -15.95
CA GLY A 91 10.70 -21.11 -15.67
C GLY A 91 11.60 -22.14 -14.94
N SER A 92 12.73 -21.72 -14.39
CA SER A 92 13.67 -22.57 -13.65
C SER A 92 13.97 -22.01 -12.25
N ALA A 93 14.28 -20.71 -12.15
CA ALA A 93 14.48 -20.01 -10.90
C ALA A 93 13.18 -19.33 -10.48
N PHE A 94 12.58 -19.79 -9.38
CA PHE A 94 11.33 -19.25 -8.86
C PHE A 94 11.55 -18.47 -7.57
N THR A 95 10.97 -17.27 -7.51
CA THR A 95 10.96 -16.42 -6.32
C THR A 95 9.58 -16.49 -5.67
N GLN A 96 9.54 -16.90 -4.41
CA GLN A 96 8.28 -16.93 -3.64
C GLN A 96 7.75 -15.51 -3.41
N VAL A 97 6.47 -15.31 -3.69
CA VAL A 97 5.75 -14.03 -3.50
C VAL A 97 4.63 -14.12 -2.48
N TYR A 98 4.18 -15.34 -2.15
CA TYR A 98 3.15 -15.58 -1.13
C TYR A 98 3.29 -16.97 -0.50
N SER A 99 2.89 -17.09 0.77
CA SER A 99 2.69 -18.36 1.47
C SER A 99 1.50 -18.23 2.42
N GLY A 100 0.60 -19.22 2.42
CA GLY A 100 -0.58 -19.19 3.28
C GLY A 100 -1.47 -20.42 3.14
N GLN A 101 -2.71 -20.30 3.59
CA GLN A 101 -3.73 -21.34 3.48
C GLN A 101 -4.94 -20.85 2.67
N SER A 102 -5.64 -21.78 2.03
CA SER A 102 -6.92 -21.48 1.37
C SER A 102 -8.03 -21.27 2.39
N SER A 103 -9.03 -20.48 2.02
CA SER A 103 -10.33 -20.41 2.69
C SER A 103 -11.12 -21.70 2.45
N MET A 104 -12.10 -21.95 3.32
CA MET A 104 -13.00 -23.10 3.22
C MET A 104 -14.19 -22.76 2.30
N THR A 105 -14.01 -22.89 0.99
CA THR A 105 -15.00 -22.56 -0.03
C THR A 105 -14.72 -23.29 -1.35
N LEU A 106 -15.77 -23.53 -2.14
CA LEU A 106 -15.65 -24.00 -3.53
C LEU A 106 -15.43 -22.84 -4.53
N ALA A 107 -15.71 -21.60 -4.13
CA ALA A 107 -15.51 -20.44 -4.97
C ALA A 107 -14.02 -20.14 -5.18
N ALA A 108 -13.68 -19.48 -6.28
CA ALA A 108 -12.31 -19.01 -6.51
C ALA A 108 -11.92 -18.00 -5.43
N GLN A 109 -10.81 -18.25 -4.75
CA GLN A 109 -10.19 -17.29 -3.84
C GLN A 109 -9.05 -16.58 -4.56
N THR A 110 -9.13 -15.25 -4.62
CA THR A 110 -8.05 -14.42 -5.15
C THR A 110 -7.06 -14.07 -4.05
N THR A 111 -5.80 -14.45 -4.27
CA THR A 111 -4.66 -14.06 -3.44
C THR A 111 -3.84 -13.05 -4.21
N ALA A 112 -3.79 -11.81 -3.71
CA ALA A 112 -2.98 -10.74 -4.29
C ALA A 112 -1.59 -10.69 -3.66
N PHE A 113 -0.61 -10.22 -4.42
CA PHE A 113 0.75 -9.91 -3.98
C PHE A 113 1.30 -8.70 -4.75
N PRO A 114 2.36 -8.02 -4.26
CA PRO A 114 2.96 -6.91 -4.99
C PRO A 114 3.35 -7.33 -6.41
N ALA A 115 3.01 -6.51 -7.40
CA ALA A 115 3.18 -6.89 -8.79
C ALA A 115 4.64 -7.23 -9.13
N ARG A 116 4.82 -8.25 -9.98
CA ARG A 116 6.11 -8.72 -10.48
C ARG A 116 6.04 -8.98 -11.98
N ASP A 117 7.00 -8.42 -12.72
CA ASP A 117 7.19 -8.78 -14.12
C ASP A 117 7.78 -10.18 -14.22
N ALA A 118 6.98 -11.12 -14.70
CA ALA A 118 7.35 -12.53 -14.83
C ALA A 118 6.58 -13.20 -15.96
N ARG A 119 7.06 -14.35 -16.41
CA ARG A 119 6.40 -15.16 -17.45
C ARG A 119 5.61 -16.33 -16.83
N TYR A 120 6.08 -16.85 -15.71
CA TYR A 120 5.53 -18.01 -15.05
C TYR A 120 5.00 -17.66 -13.66
N LEU A 121 3.84 -18.21 -13.32
CA LEU A 121 3.37 -18.35 -11.95
C LEU A 121 3.37 -19.83 -11.57
N ARG A 122 3.98 -20.17 -10.44
CA ARG A 122 3.93 -21.50 -9.82
C ARG A 122 3.04 -21.49 -8.59
N ILE A 123 2.10 -22.43 -8.55
CA ILE A 123 1.33 -22.77 -7.34
C ILE A 123 1.92 -24.06 -6.79
N THR A 124 2.42 -24.04 -5.55
CA THR A 124 2.92 -25.25 -4.86
C THR A 124 2.02 -25.57 -3.69
N VAL A 125 1.53 -26.80 -3.61
CA VAL A 125 0.63 -27.24 -2.53
C VAL A 125 1.43 -28.08 -1.53
N ASN A 126 1.41 -27.66 -0.27
CA ASN A 126 2.17 -28.23 0.84
C ASN A 126 1.28 -29.08 1.75
N GLY A 127 0.36 -29.82 1.15
CA GLY A 127 -0.65 -30.64 1.81
C GLY A 127 -1.95 -29.89 2.13
N ASN A 128 -2.91 -30.62 2.68
CA ASN A 128 -4.21 -30.10 3.10
C ASN A 128 -4.61 -30.70 4.45
N THR A 129 -5.73 -30.24 5.01
CA THR A 129 -6.20 -30.68 6.35
C THR A 129 -6.64 -32.14 6.44
N LEU A 130 -6.80 -32.85 5.31
CA LEU A 130 -7.20 -34.26 5.28
C LEU A 130 -6.06 -35.21 4.90
N ASN A 131 -5.15 -34.78 4.01
CA ASN A 131 -4.08 -35.61 3.46
C ASN A 131 -3.06 -34.77 2.66
N ASP A 132 -2.15 -35.45 1.94
CA ASP A 132 -1.05 -34.83 1.20
C ASP A 132 -1.33 -34.63 -0.30
N TRP A 133 -2.59 -34.74 -0.74
CA TRP A 133 -2.94 -34.48 -2.13
C TRP A 133 -2.95 -32.98 -2.46
N ALA A 134 -2.35 -32.62 -3.59
CA ALA A 134 -2.54 -31.35 -4.26
C ALA A 134 -3.69 -31.50 -5.28
N SER A 135 -4.76 -30.72 -5.15
CA SER A 135 -5.87 -30.77 -6.11
C SER A 135 -6.47 -29.39 -6.35
N ILE A 136 -6.37 -28.91 -7.59
CA ILE A 136 -6.89 -27.60 -8.00
C ILE A 136 -7.97 -27.84 -9.04
N ALA A 137 -9.16 -27.31 -8.81
CA ALA A 137 -10.24 -27.35 -9.80
C ALA A 137 -9.94 -26.34 -10.91
N GLU A 138 -9.71 -25.09 -10.54
CA GLU A 138 -9.47 -23.99 -11.49
C GLU A 138 -8.42 -23.00 -10.97
N ALA A 139 -7.65 -22.39 -11.87
CA ALA A 139 -6.69 -21.35 -11.56
C ALA A 139 -6.62 -20.25 -12.62
N ARG A 140 -6.57 -18.98 -12.22
CA ARG A 140 -6.27 -17.84 -13.09
C ARG A 140 -5.05 -17.09 -12.57
N VAL A 141 -4.16 -16.73 -13.48
CA VAL A 141 -3.10 -15.76 -13.18
C VAL A 141 -3.73 -14.37 -13.24
N CYS A 142 -3.64 -13.62 -12.13
CA CYS A 142 -4.16 -12.27 -12.08
C CYS A 142 -3.05 -11.30 -12.48
N GLY A 143 -3.33 -10.49 -13.50
CA GLY A 143 -2.51 -9.37 -13.87
C GLY A 143 -2.92 -8.12 -13.11
N SER A 144 -2.04 -7.14 -13.11
CA SER A 144 -2.49 -5.75 -13.03
C SER A 144 -3.04 -5.36 -14.40
N ASP A 145 -4.16 -4.64 -14.43
CA ASP A 145 -4.58 -3.90 -15.62
C ASP A 145 -3.37 -3.10 -16.12
N PRO A 146 -3.11 -2.97 -17.43
CA PRO A 146 -2.17 -1.97 -17.93
C PRO A 146 -2.47 -0.54 -17.42
N GLY A 147 -3.61 -0.32 -16.75
CA GLY A 147 -3.94 0.87 -15.95
C GLY A 147 -3.84 0.78 -14.41
N SER A 148 -3.50 -0.35 -13.78
CA SER A 148 -3.58 -0.52 -12.30
C SER A 148 -2.24 -0.77 -11.60
N GLY A 149 -1.15 -0.23 -12.15
CA GLY A 149 0.15 -0.14 -11.48
C GLY A 149 1.18 0.72 -12.22
N THR A 150 0.75 1.42 -13.28
CA THR A 150 1.59 2.35 -14.06
C THR A 150 1.73 3.72 -13.39
N GLY A 151 1.05 3.94 -12.25
CA GLY A 151 0.80 5.27 -11.74
C GLY A 151 -0.19 6.05 -12.61
N ALA A 152 -1.11 5.38 -13.31
CA ALA A 152 -2.13 6.04 -14.12
C ALA A 152 -3.04 6.95 -13.27
N SER A 153 -3.22 6.63 -11.99
CA SER A 153 -3.93 7.47 -11.03
C SER A 153 -3.00 8.33 -10.18
N VAL A 154 -1.67 8.21 -10.35
CA VAL A 154 -0.69 9.02 -9.63
C VAL A 154 -0.83 10.46 -10.09
N VAL A 155 -1.22 11.29 -9.13
CA VAL A 155 -1.39 12.73 -9.29
C VAL A 155 -0.04 13.42 -9.19
N TRP A 156 0.81 12.97 -8.27
CA TRP A 156 2.10 13.60 -8.02
C TRP A 156 3.07 12.71 -7.22
N ARG A 157 4.38 12.92 -7.41
CA ARG A 157 5.47 12.31 -6.64
C ARG A 157 6.41 13.39 -6.07
N GLY A 158 6.72 13.25 -4.79
CA GLY A 158 7.66 14.06 -4.02
C GLY A 158 8.73 13.23 -3.33
N ASP A 159 9.18 12.16 -4.00
CA ASP A 159 10.03 11.08 -3.48
C ASP A 159 11.53 11.41 -3.44
N PHE A 160 11.93 12.63 -3.78
CA PHE A 160 13.31 13.13 -3.74
C PHE A 160 14.30 12.49 -4.73
N GLU A 161 13.83 11.60 -5.62
CA GLU A 161 14.68 10.90 -6.58
C GLU A 161 15.29 11.81 -7.65
N THR A 162 14.89 13.09 -7.71
CA THR A 162 15.59 14.11 -8.50
C THR A 162 16.91 14.58 -7.86
N GLY A 163 17.25 14.07 -6.67
CA GLY A 163 18.44 14.46 -5.90
C GLY A 163 18.36 15.88 -5.32
N ASN A 164 17.18 16.52 -5.39
CA ASN A 164 16.95 17.87 -4.88
C ASN A 164 15.45 18.07 -4.55
N ARG A 165 15.03 19.31 -4.24
CA ARG A 165 13.68 19.64 -3.76
C ARG A 165 12.71 20.09 -4.85
N SER A 166 13.07 20.00 -6.13
CA SER A 166 12.29 20.54 -7.26
C SER A 166 10.89 19.95 -7.43
N GLN A 167 10.59 18.82 -6.76
CA GLN A 167 9.27 18.22 -6.76
C GLN A 167 8.29 18.93 -5.82
N TRP A 168 8.77 19.79 -4.92
CA TRP A 168 7.99 20.53 -3.94
C TRP A 168 7.81 21.99 -4.38
N SER A 169 6.68 22.60 -4.02
CA SER A 169 6.29 23.93 -4.49
C SER A 169 7.06 25.03 -3.78
N GLU A 170 7.15 24.94 -2.46
CA GLU A 170 7.70 26.01 -1.63
C GLU A 170 8.47 25.45 -0.44
N THR A 171 9.14 26.36 0.27
CA THR A 171 9.96 26.00 1.43
C THR A 171 9.84 27.06 2.51
N GLU A 172 9.52 26.61 3.72
CA GLU A 172 9.66 27.38 4.95
C GLU A 172 10.93 26.90 5.65
N MET A 173 12.07 27.60 5.50
CA MET A 173 13.32 27.23 6.17
C MET A 173 14.17 28.44 6.53
N VAL A 174 14.92 28.35 7.62
CA VAL A 174 15.85 29.42 8.01
C VAL A 174 17.22 29.34 7.29
N ASN A 175 17.62 28.15 6.85
CA ASN A 175 18.88 27.92 6.16
C ASN A 175 18.80 26.63 5.32
N ALA A 176 19.61 26.54 4.26
CA ALA A 176 19.70 25.37 3.39
C ALA A 176 20.09 24.07 4.13
N ASP A 177 20.83 24.15 5.25
CA ASP A 177 21.19 22.98 6.07
C ASP A 177 20.00 22.37 6.84
N ARG A 178 18.81 23.00 6.81
CA ARG A 178 17.63 22.53 7.53
C ARG A 178 16.76 21.53 6.77
N LEU A 179 16.78 21.59 5.43
CA LEU A 179 15.99 20.73 4.55
C LEU A 179 16.90 20.18 3.46
N GLN A 180 17.70 19.19 3.83
CA GLN A 180 18.72 18.61 2.97
C GLN A 180 18.18 17.35 2.30
N VAL A 181 18.42 17.21 1.00
CA VAL A 181 18.26 15.91 0.34
C VAL A 181 19.54 15.11 0.58
N VAL A 182 19.41 13.94 1.20
CA VAL A 182 20.51 13.08 1.63
C VAL A 182 20.40 11.71 0.97
N SER A 183 21.52 11.00 0.85
CA SER A 183 21.54 9.62 0.33
C SER A 183 21.53 8.54 1.41
N SER A 184 21.46 8.93 2.69
CA SER A 184 21.32 8.00 3.82
C SER A 184 20.82 8.74 5.07
N PRO A 185 19.90 8.13 5.85
CA PRO A 185 19.12 6.95 5.50
C PRO A 185 18.18 7.24 4.32
N THR A 186 17.83 6.20 3.56
CA THR A 186 16.80 6.23 2.51
C THR A 186 15.86 5.06 2.71
N ARG A 187 14.62 5.22 2.25
CA ARG A 187 13.60 4.18 2.26
C ARG A 187 13.23 3.72 0.86
N GLN A 188 13.11 4.66 -0.06
CA GLN A 188 12.86 4.44 -1.47
C GLN A 188 14.05 5.00 -2.24
N GLY A 189 14.50 4.27 -3.25
CA GLY A 189 15.52 4.77 -4.18
C GLY A 189 16.81 5.23 -3.51
N SER A 190 17.30 6.40 -3.91
CA SER A 190 18.64 6.89 -3.60
C SER A 190 18.65 8.11 -2.69
N TYR A 191 17.51 8.77 -2.48
CA TYR A 191 17.46 10.03 -1.77
C TYR A 191 16.27 10.16 -0.82
N ALA A 192 16.48 10.84 0.30
CA ALA A 192 15.44 11.20 1.24
C ALA A 192 15.62 12.65 1.71
N LEU A 193 14.56 13.27 2.22
CA LEU A 193 14.65 14.55 2.90
C LEU A 193 15.07 14.36 4.35
N LYS A 194 16.12 15.06 4.79
CA LYS A 194 16.44 15.30 6.20
C LYS A 194 15.93 16.68 6.61
N ALA A 195 14.90 16.70 7.45
CA ALA A 195 14.41 17.90 8.12
C ALA A 195 15.05 18.04 9.50
N THR A 196 15.74 19.15 9.73
CA THR A 196 16.33 19.50 11.03
C THR A 196 15.62 20.75 11.55
N VAL A 197 15.25 20.76 12.82
CA VAL A 197 14.71 21.96 13.49
C VAL A 197 15.48 22.21 14.78
N ARG A 198 16.00 23.42 14.92
CA ARG A 198 16.60 23.95 16.15
C ARG A 198 15.64 24.92 16.81
N GLN A 199 15.78 25.10 18.12
CA GLN A 199 15.03 26.14 18.81
C GLN A 199 15.36 27.51 18.19
N GLY A 200 14.33 28.31 17.92
CA GLY A 200 14.45 29.60 17.24
C GLY A 200 14.36 29.55 15.71
N ASP A 201 14.32 28.38 15.07
CA ASP A 201 14.10 28.28 13.62
C ASP A 201 12.66 28.73 13.29
N ASN A 202 12.45 30.01 12.98
CA ASN A 202 11.13 30.59 12.73
C ASN A 202 11.09 31.39 11.42
N PRO A 203 11.13 30.74 10.25
CA PRO A 203 11.30 31.41 8.96
C PRO A 203 10.10 32.27 8.54
N ILE A 204 8.93 32.08 9.18
CA ILE A 204 7.69 32.80 8.85
C ILE A 204 7.13 33.62 10.00
N ASN A 205 7.88 33.79 11.10
CA ASN A 205 7.39 34.44 12.33
C ASN A 205 6.09 33.79 12.89
N GLY A 206 5.96 32.47 12.79
CA GLY A 206 4.85 31.69 13.31
C GLY A 206 4.95 31.38 14.81
N SER A 207 3.98 30.64 15.34
CA SER A 207 3.86 30.33 16.78
C SER A 207 4.82 29.25 17.30
N GLY A 208 5.59 28.61 16.43
CA GLY A 208 6.56 27.58 16.79
C GLY A 208 7.75 27.53 15.85
N ASN A 209 8.65 26.58 16.05
CA ASN A 209 9.84 26.41 15.23
C ASN A 209 9.61 25.38 14.13
N ARG A 210 10.03 25.71 12.90
CA ARG A 210 9.79 24.86 11.74
C ARG A 210 10.88 24.93 10.70
N ASN A 211 11.03 23.81 10.01
CA ASN A 211 11.52 23.79 8.65
C ASN A 211 10.68 22.77 7.88
N GLU A 212 9.95 23.22 6.87
CA GLU A 212 8.96 22.43 6.13
C GLU A 212 9.03 22.68 4.62
N LEU A 213 8.77 21.64 3.85
CA LEU A 213 8.43 21.73 2.43
C LEU A 213 6.92 21.79 2.27
N LEU A 214 6.47 22.56 1.29
CA LEU A 214 5.06 22.67 0.93
C LEU A 214 4.86 22.13 -0.47
N ARG A 215 3.76 21.42 -0.67
CA ARG A 215 3.23 21.10 -1.99
C ARG A 215 1.83 21.69 -2.08
N MET A 216 1.68 22.68 -2.95
CA MET A 216 0.41 23.36 -3.20
C MET A 216 -0.48 22.47 -4.07
N THR A 217 -1.15 21.52 -3.44
CA THR A 217 -2.00 20.50 -4.07
C THR A 217 -3.45 20.96 -4.25
N HIS A 218 -3.90 21.98 -3.49
CA HIS A 218 -5.19 22.65 -3.64
C HIS A 218 -6.37 21.67 -3.63
N GLU A 219 -6.44 20.74 -2.68
CA GLU A 219 -7.48 19.71 -2.71
C GLU A 219 -8.89 20.32 -2.55
N PRO A 220 -9.81 20.11 -3.51
CA PRO A 220 -11.15 20.66 -3.45
C PRO A 220 -12.11 19.77 -2.66
N GLU A 221 -13.21 20.36 -2.19
CA GLU A 221 -14.35 19.66 -1.59
C GLU A 221 -14.82 18.50 -2.49
N GLY A 222 -15.06 17.34 -1.88
CA GLY A 222 -15.51 16.10 -2.53
C GLY A 222 -14.38 15.24 -3.11
N SER A 223 -13.17 15.78 -3.26
CA SER A 223 -12.04 15.03 -3.82
C SER A 223 -11.55 13.92 -2.89
N GLU A 224 -10.95 12.90 -3.48
CA GLU A 224 -10.54 11.69 -2.76
C GLU A 224 -9.18 11.22 -3.25
N TYR A 225 -8.28 10.91 -2.32
CA TYR A 225 -6.90 10.57 -2.64
C TYR A 225 -6.35 9.55 -1.65
N TYR A 226 -5.33 8.85 -2.12
CA TYR A 226 -4.39 8.11 -1.32
C TYR A 226 -3.05 8.83 -1.29
N TYR A 227 -2.47 8.98 -0.11
CA TYR A 227 -1.12 9.50 0.10
C TYR A 227 -0.27 8.42 0.74
N LYS A 228 0.88 8.11 0.13
CA LYS A 228 1.87 7.21 0.69
C LYS A 228 3.14 7.98 0.97
N TRP A 229 3.73 7.74 2.14
CA TRP A 229 5.07 8.20 2.48
C TRP A 229 5.66 7.35 3.59
N SER A 230 6.95 7.53 3.81
CA SER A 230 7.64 6.98 4.96
C SER A 230 8.30 8.10 5.77
N THR A 231 8.31 7.96 7.09
CA THR A 231 8.97 8.88 8.01
C THR A 231 9.88 8.11 8.96
N GLU A 232 11.12 8.56 9.14
CA GLU A 232 12.03 8.07 10.18
C GLU A 232 12.35 9.20 11.16
N PHE A 233 12.14 8.96 12.45
CA PHE A 233 12.60 9.86 13.49
C PHE A 233 14.03 9.48 13.88
N ALA A 234 14.95 10.45 13.91
CA ALA A 234 16.33 10.16 14.32
C ALA A 234 16.37 9.50 15.71
N SER A 235 17.40 8.69 15.97
CA SER A 235 17.55 7.94 17.22
C SER A 235 17.49 8.82 18.48
N ASP A 236 17.89 10.08 18.35
CA ASP A 236 17.90 11.11 19.39
C ASP A 236 16.73 12.10 19.30
N PHE A 237 15.70 11.81 18.49
CA PHE A 237 14.54 12.69 18.33
C PHE A 237 13.89 13.00 19.70
N PRO A 238 13.59 14.28 19.99
CA PRO A 238 13.20 14.71 21.33
C PRO A 238 11.90 14.08 21.84
N SER A 239 11.98 13.57 23.07
CA SER A 239 10.81 13.25 23.90
C SER A 239 10.28 14.52 24.57
N ALA A 240 9.52 15.32 23.82
CA ALA A 240 8.91 16.53 24.35
C ALA A 240 7.41 16.29 24.61
N ASN A 241 6.93 16.58 25.81
CA ASN A 241 5.49 16.49 26.13
C ASN A 241 4.68 17.68 25.60
N THR A 242 4.97 18.10 24.37
CA THR A 242 4.24 19.10 23.60
C THR A 242 4.24 18.65 22.13
N TRP A 243 3.52 19.36 21.27
CA TRP A 243 3.28 19.00 19.88
C TRP A 243 4.53 19.16 19.01
N GLN A 244 4.73 18.20 18.11
CA GLN A 244 5.79 18.17 17.10
C GLN A 244 5.23 17.52 15.82
N LEU A 245 4.64 18.31 14.92
CA LEU A 245 4.05 17.89 13.65
C LEU A 245 5.16 17.50 12.66
N PHE A 246 4.95 16.40 11.93
CA PHE A 246 5.87 15.97 10.86
C PHE A 246 5.21 15.92 9.48
N THR A 247 3.88 15.82 9.44
CA THR A 247 3.07 15.87 8.21
C THR A 247 1.75 16.56 8.51
N GLN A 248 1.32 17.48 7.66
CA GLN A 248 0.03 18.17 7.81
C GLN A 248 -0.58 18.54 6.46
N TRP A 249 -1.91 18.52 6.39
CA TRP A 249 -2.66 19.19 5.34
C TRP A 249 -3.25 20.45 5.94
N HIS A 250 -2.73 21.59 5.51
CA HIS A 250 -3.12 22.89 6.00
C HIS A 250 -4.12 23.53 5.03
N HIS A 251 -5.01 24.36 5.54
CA HIS A 251 -5.94 25.13 4.72
C HIS A 251 -5.29 26.43 4.21
N GLU A 252 -5.78 27.01 3.12
CA GLU A 252 -5.24 28.27 2.53
C GLU A 252 -5.59 29.56 3.31
N GLY A 253 -6.25 29.43 4.46
CA GLY A 253 -6.62 30.57 5.28
C GLY A 253 -5.38 31.21 5.94
N LEU A 254 -5.50 32.51 6.26
CA LEU A 254 -4.40 33.28 6.84
C LEU A 254 -3.98 32.81 8.24
N ASN A 255 -4.91 32.24 9.00
CA ASN A 255 -4.69 31.75 10.36
C ASN A 255 -5.56 30.52 10.61
N GLY A 256 -5.09 29.58 11.42
CA GLY A 256 -5.84 28.41 11.85
C GLY A 256 -4.94 27.20 12.06
N SER A 257 -5.54 26.13 12.56
CA SER A 257 -4.91 24.81 12.66
C SER A 257 -5.07 24.07 11.33
N PRO A 258 -4.14 23.21 10.91
CA PRO A 258 -4.42 22.28 9.83
C PRO A 258 -5.64 21.41 10.17
N PRO A 259 -6.54 21.13 9.21
CA PRO A 259 -7.63 20.19 9.43
C PRO A 259 -7.15 18.74 9.58
N VAL A 260 -5.98 18.36 9.06
CA VAL A 260 -5.38 17.03 9.26
C VAL A 260 -3.91 17.17 9.61
N GLU A 261 -3.49 16.54 10.71
CA GLU A 261 -2.10 16.57 11.16
C GLU A 261 -1.66 15.22 11.75
N PHE A 262 -0.42 14.85 11.42
CA PHE A 262 0.33 13.82 12.10
C PHE A 262 1.41 14.47 12.95
N TYR A 263 1.43 14.14 14.24
CA TYR A 263 2.34 14.77 15.19
C TYR A 263 2.80 13.82 16.27
N VAL A 264 3.93 14.16 16.88
CA VAL A 264 4.45 13.50 18.08
C VAL A 264 4.14 14.36 19.30
N ARG A 265 3.77 13.72 20.40
CA ARG A 265 3.74 14.31 21.74
C ARG A 265 4.17 13.25 22.76
N GLY A 266 5.23 13.54 23.50
CA GLY A 266 5.92 12.57 24.34
C GLY A 266 6.46 11.41 23.50
N GLU A 267 6.12 10.18 23.89
CA GLU A 267 6.57 8.93 23.25
C GLU A 267 5.53 8.33 22.30
N ARG A 268 4.67 9.16 21.70
CA ARG A 268 3.58 8.69 20.84
C ARG A 268 3.42 9.56 19.60
N ILE A 269 3.08 8.91 18.50
CA ILE A 269 2.58 9.51 17.27
C ILE A 269 1.06 9.54 17.33
N TYR A 270 0.47 10.61 16.84
CA TYR A 270 -0.96 10.85 16.79
C TYR A 270 -1.38 11.28 15.39
N LEU A 271 -2.60 10.93 15.01
CA LEU A 271 -3.33 11.51 13.89
C LEU A 271 -4.53 12.27 14.45
N ARG A 272 -4.64 13.56 14.12
CA ARG A 272 -5.81 14.40 14.39
C ARG A 272 -6.47 14.82 13.09
N VAL A 273 -7.81 14.84 13.11
CA VAL A 273 -8.65 15.19 11.96
C VAL A 273 -9.80 16.09 12.42
N GLY A 274 -10.01 17.21 11.73
CA GLY A 274 -11.03 18.22 12.01
C GLY A 274 -10.52 19.50 12.70
N GLY A 275 -9.21 19.64 12.91
CA GLY A 275 -8.57 20.81 13.53
C GLY A 275 -8.27 20.69 15.03
N GLN A 276 -7.66 21.72 15.62
CA GLN A 276 -7.10 21.69 16.99
C GLN A 276 -8.09 21.29 18.10
N ASP A 277 -9.38 21.60 17.92
CA ASP A 277 -10.42 21.30 18.92
C ASP A 277 -10.99 19.88 18.81
N THR A 278 -10.51 19.08 17.87
CA THR A 278 -10.93 17.69 17.72
C THR A 278 -9.97 16.72 18.42
N GLY A 279 -10.54 15.64 18.95
CA GLY A 279 -9.75 14.57 19.56
C GLY A 279 -8.91 13.80 18.52
N ASP A 280 -7.85 13.15 18.99
CA ASP A 280 -7.01 12.29 18.15
C ASP A 280 -7.81 11.05 17.70
N VAL A 281 -7.74 10.70 16.42
CA VAL A 281 -8.48 9.57 15.84
C VAL A 281 -7.66 8.28 15.79
N TRP A 282 -6.35 8.39 15.94
CA TRP A 282 -5.43 7.26 16.01
C TRP A 282 -4.14 7.66 16.74
N SER A 283 -3.48 6.68 17.38
CA SER A 283 -2.15 6.87 17.93
C SER A 283 -1.36 5.57 18.01
N THR A 284 -0.04 5.67 18.01
CA THR A 284 0.89 4.54 18.14
C THR A 284 2.14 4.97 18.94
N PRO A 285 2.88 4.06 19.60
CA PRO A 285 4.17 4.40 20.18
C PRO A 285 5.12 5.00 19.13
N LEU A 286 5.90 6.00 19.54
CA LEU A 286 6.99 6.54 18.73
C LEU A 286 8.13 5.51 18.68
N VAL A 287 8.57 5.18 17.46
CA VAL A 287 9.76 4.37 17.23
C VAL A 287 10.78 5.25 16.49
N ARG A 288 12.02 5.24 16.98
CA ARG A 288 13.14 6.03 16.44
C ARG A 288 14.14 5.12 15.72
N GLY A 289 14.88 5.68 14.78
CA GLY A 289 15.91 4.98 13.99
C GLY A 289 15.34 3.90 13.07
N GLN A 290 14.05 4.00 12.72
CA GLN A 290 13.35 3.06 11.84
C GLN A 290 12.40 3.83 10.94
N TRP A 291 12.31 3.41 9.68
CA TRP A 291 11.30 3.90 8.75
C TRP A 291 9.92 3.40 9.13
N LEU A 292 8.98 4.34 9.22
CA LEU A 292 7.57 4.09 9.47
C LEU A 292 6.79 4.40 8.20
N ASP A 293 5.98 3.46 7.74
CA ASP A 293 5.16 3.62 6.53
C ASP A 293 3.76 4.08 6.83
N PHE A 294 3.28 4.99 6.00
CA PHE A 294 1.93 5.49 6.05
C PHE A 294 1.30 5.37 4.66
N ILE A 295 0.07 4.85 4.62
CA ILE A 295 -0.86 5.10 3.53
C ILE A 295 -2.11 5.74 4.14
N PHE A 296 -2.34 7.00 3.80
CA PHE A 296 -3.49 7.76 4.26
C PHE A 296 -4.49 7.93 3.11
N HIS A 297 -5.66 7.32 3.25
CA HIS A 297 -6.78 7.46 2.34
C HIS A 297 -7.75 8.48 2.91
N VAL A 298 -8.07 9.51 2.15
CA VAL A 298 -8.94 10.60 2.62
C VAL A 298 -9.89 11.05 1.54
N LYS A 299 -11.14 11.25 1.94
CA LYS A 299 -12.12 12.05 1.19
C LYS A 299 -12.23 13.42 1.84
N TRP A 300 -11.88 14.45 1.08
CA TRP A 300 -11.92 15.84 1.50
C TRP A 300 -13.36 16.35 1.50
N SER A 301 -13.88 16.69 2.67
CA SER A 301 -15.17 17.37 2.79
C SER A 301 -15.32 18.05 4.14
N SER A 302 -15.95 19.22 4.15
CA SER A 302 -16.36 19.87 5.38
C SER A 302 -17.58 19.23 6.04
N ASN A 303 -18.28 18.34 5.34
CA ASN A 303 -19.40 17.58 5.87
C ASN A 303 -18.91 16.26 6.50
N ALA A 304 -19.07 16.12 7.81
CA ALA A 304 -18.64 14.93 8.55
C ALA A 304 -19.35 13.63 8.17
N ARG A 305 -20.44 13.69 7.37
CA ARG A 305 -21.12 12.51 6.81
C ARG A 305 -20.57 12.09 5.44
N VAL A 306 -19.74 12.93 4.82
CA VAL A 306 -19.16 12.70 3.49
C VAL A 306 -17.66 12.48 3.61
N GLY A 307 -16.97 13.37 4.31
CA GLY A 307 -15.54 13.26 4.57
C GLY A 307 -15.23 12.00 5.37
N PHE A 308 -14.12 11.36 5.06
CA PHE A 308 -13.64 10.22 5.82
C PHE A 308 -12.11 10.11 5.73
N VAL A 309 -11.55 9.37 6.67
CA VAL A 309 -10.15 8.95 6.66
C VAL A 309 -10.03 7.43 6.88
N GLU A 310 -9.00 6.84 6.30
CA GLU A 310 -8.55 5.46 6.54
C GLU A 310 -7.01 5.47 6.56
N LEU A 311 -6.41 4.69 7.46
CA LEU A 311 -4.95 4.70 7.67
C LEU A 311 -4.38 3.29 7.68
N TYR A 312 -3.39 3.08 6.84
CA TYR A 312 -2.47 1.95 6.92
C TYR A 312 -1.15 2.42 7.51
N TYR A 313 -0.63 1.64 8.46
CA TYR A 313 0.65 1.88 9.12
C TYR A 313 1.47 0.60 9.07
N ASN A 314 2.70 0.68 8.53
CA ASN A 314 3.57 -0.49 8.32
C ASN A 314 2.86 -1.67 7.61
N GLY A 315 2.09 -1.35 6.58
CA GLY A 315 1.35 -2.32 5.77
C GLY A 315 0.08 -2.89 6.42
N GLN A 316 -0.26 -2.49 7.64
CA GLN A 316 -1.47 -2.94 8.34
C GLN A 316 -2.53 -1.84 8.34
N LEU A 317 -3.79 -2.19 8.09
CA LEU A 317 -4.91 -1.28 8.29
C LEU A 317 -5.10 -1.02 9.80
N VAL A 318 -4.75 0.18 10.27
CA VAL A 318 -4.75 0.54 11.70
C VAL A 318 -5.88 1.50 12.08
N LEU A 319 -6.43 2.23 11.11
CA LEU A 319 -7.66 3.00 11.26
C LEU A 319 -8.59 2.61 10.11
N PRO A 320 -9.58 1.73 10.33
CA PRO A 320 -10.63 1.49 9.37
C PRO A 320 -11.35 2.79 9.03
N LYS A 321 -11.95 2.86 7.83
CA LYS A 321 -12.71 4.02 7.35
C LYS A 321 -13.57 4.67 8.45
N LYS A 322 -13.23 5.92 8.77
CA LYS A 322 -13.88 6.74 9.79
C LYS A 322 -14.40 8.03 9.16
N TYR A 323 -15.72 8.22 9.18
CA TYR A 323 -16.36 9.45 8.72
C TYR A 323 -16.11 10.60 9.70
N VAL A 324 -15.67 11.73 9.17
CA VAL A 324 -15.31 12.95 9.91
C VAL A 324 -15.15 14.11 8.93
N ALA A 325 -15.33 15.36 9.37
CA ALA A 325 -15.00 16.51 8.53
C ALA A 325 -13.47 16.59 8.39
N THR A 326 -12.98 16.60 7.15
CA THR A 326 -11.55 16.54 6.82
C THR A 326 -11.02 17.86 6.28
N MET A 327 -11.87 18.86 6.08
CA MET A 327 -11.46 20.21 5.71
C MET A 327 -12.44 21.25 6.25
N TYR A 328 -12.06 22.54 6.20
CA TYR A 328 -12.95 23.62 6.59
C TYR A 328 -13.88 24.04 5.45
N PRO A 329 -15.13 24.47 5.74
CA PRO A 329 -16.07 24.90 4.71
C PRO A 329 -15.51 25.98 3.80
N GLY A 330 -15.52 25.73 2.49
CA GLY A 330 -15.06 26.68 1.47
C GLY A 330 -13.53 26.84 1.38
N ALA A 331 -12.76 26.07 2.15
CA ALA A 331 -11.31 26.07 2.07
C ALA A 331 -10.79 25.03 1.06
N LEU A 332 -9.59 25.28 0.53
CA LEU A 332 -8.75 24.26 -0.09
C LEU A 332 -7.65 23.88 0.88
N ASN A 333 -7.14 22.65 0.71
CA ASN A 333 -6.00 22.17 1.47
C ASN A 333 -4.73 22.15 0.62
N TYR A 334 -3.59 22.10 1.31
CA TYR A 334 -2.28 21.82 0.71
C TYR A 334 -1.41 21.05 1.70
N LEU A 335 -0.44 20.29 1.18
CA LEU A 335 0.43 19.42 1.97
C LEU A 335 1.66 20.18 2.48
N LYS A 336 2.02 19.93 3.74
CA LYS A 336 3.33 20.27 4.32
C LYS A 336 3.99 19.07 4.97
N ILE A 337 5.29 18.97 4.79
CA ILE A 337 6.13 17.93 5.42
C ILE A 337 7.40 18.53 5.98
N GLY A 338 7.99 17.85 6.96
CA GLY A 338 9.25 18.27 7.59
C GLY A 338 9.12 18.12 9.09
N LEU A 339 9.37 19.21 9.81
CA LEU A 339 9.10 19.25 11.24
C LEU A 339 8.65 20.65 11.63
N TYR A 340 7.51 20.74 12.32
CA TYR A 340 6.99 21.94 12.94
C TYR A 340 6.60 21.63 14.38
N ARG A 341 7.18 22.36 15.34
CA ARG A 341 7.04 22.04 16.76
C ARG A 341 6.93 23.27 17.63
N ASP A 342 6.46 23.04 18.85
CA ASP A 342 6.39 24.06 19.89
C ASP A 342 7.76 24.74 20.09
N ALA A 343 7.75 26.08 20.19
CA ALA A 343 8.96 26.88 20.39
C ALA A 343 9.69 26.55 21.71
N ALA A 344 8.99 25.94 22.67
CA ALA A 344 9.58 25.50 23.93
C ALA A 344 10.51 24.28 23.79
N VAL A 345 10.49 23.55 22.67
CA VAL A 345 11.33 22.35 22.52
C VAL A 345 12.78 22.74 22.23
N GLY A 346 13.61 22.70 23.28
CA GLY A 346 15.04 23.05 23.23
C GLY A 346 15.91 22.12 22.38
N PRO A 347 15.88 20.79 22.59
CA PRO A 347 16.74 19.86 21.85
C PRO A 347 16.52 19.94 20.33
N VAL A 348 17.54 19.63 19.54
CA VAL A 348 17.41 19.58 18.07
C VAL A 348 16.51 18.40 17.69
N GLY A 349 15.54 18.64 16.81
CA GLY A 349 14.72 17.57 16.22
C GLY A 349 15.18 17.26 14.81
N VAL A 350 15.37 15.97 14.49
CA VAL A 350 15.68 15.50 13.14
C VAL A 350 14.67 14.44 12.72
N VAL A 351 14.05 14.65 11.57
CA VAL A 351 13.10 13.72 10.95
C VAL A 351 13.48 13.54 9.49
N TYR A 352 13.42 12.31 9.01
CA TYR A 352 13.61 11.97 7.60
C TYR A 352 12.27 11.64 6.95
N HIS A 353 12.09 12.04 5.70
CA HIS A 353 10.89 11.80 4.90
C HIS A 353 11.27 11.27 3.53
N ASP A 354 10.51 10.29 3.05
CA ASP A 354 10.79 9.63 1.77
C ASP A 354 9.51 9.02 1.15
N GLY A 355 9.57 8.67 -0.14
CA GLY A 355 8.58 7.85 -0.82
C GLY A 355 7.21 8.50 -1.07
N TRP A 356 7.13 9.83 -1.02
CA TRP A 356 5.88 10.58 -1.18
C TRP A 356 5.23 10.34 -2.54
N THR A 357 4.04 9.75 -2.52
CA THR A 357 3.18 9.52 -3.68
C THR A 357 1.74 9.90 -3.36
N MET A 358 1.12 10.69 -4.24
CA MET A 358 -0.30 11.03 -4.20
C MET A 358 -0.99 10.37 -5.39
N ALA A 359 -2.05 9.60 -5.14
CA ALA A 359 -2.78 8.88 -6.18
C ALA A 359 -4.30 8.91 -5.94
N ARG A 360 -5.09 8.52 -6.95
CA ARG A 360 -6.55 8.34 -6.78
C ARG A 360 -6.93 6.91 -6.41
N ASP A 361 -6.07 5.93 -6.70
CA ASP A 361 -6.32 4.52 -6.44
C ASP A 361 -5.33 3.94 -5.43
N LEU A 362 -5.85 3.09 -4.54
CA LEU A 362 -5.07 2.40 -3.52
C LEU A 362 -3.92 1.59 -4.13
N GLN A 363 -4.14 0.97 -5.28
CA GLN A 363 -3.14 0.11 -5.92
C GLN A 363 -1.87 0.87 -6.33
N ASP A 364 -1.99 2.14 -6.69
CA ASP A 364 -0.85 2.99 -7.06
C ASP A 364 0.00 3.44 -5.87
N VAL A 365 -0.51 3.25 -4.64
CA VAL A 365 0.23 3.53 -3.39
C VAL A 365 0.59 2.29 -2.58
N LEU A 366 -0.05 1.14 -2.84
CA LEU A 366 0.32 -0.14 -2.24
C LEU A 366 1.65 -0.67 -2.77
N ASN A 367 2.05 -0.26 -3.98
CA ASN A 367 3.31 -0.69 -4.57
C ASN A 367 4.47 0.16 -4.00
N PRO A 368 5.42 -0.45 -3.27
CA PRO A 368 6.71 0.16 -3.07
C PRO A 368 7.49 0.02 -4.38
N THR A 369 7.71 1.14 -5.07
CA THR A 369 8.96 1.29 -5.77
C THR A 369 10.10 1.01 -4.78
N SER A 370 10.99 0.11 -5.22
CA SER A 370 12.31 -0.27 -4.74
C SER A 370 12.47 -1.12 -3.46
N ARG A 371 13.02 -2.32 -3.74
CA ARG A 371 13.98 -3.22 -3.05
C ARG A 371 14.07 -3.24 -1.53
#